data_AF-A0A839DP42-F1
#
_entry.id   AF-A0A839DP42-F1
#
_cell.length_a   1.000
_cell.length_b   1.000
_cell.length_c   1.000
_cell.angle_alpha   90.00
_cell.angle_beta   90.00
_cell.angle_gamma   90.00
#
_symmetry.space_group_name_H-M   'P 1'
#
loop_
_entity.id
_entity.type
_entity.pdbx_description
1 polymer ?
#
loop_
_entity_poly.entity_id
_entity_poly.type
_entity_poly.pdbx_seq_one_letter_code
_entity_poly.pdbx_strand_id
1 'polypeptide(L)'
;MKQLQNRYHQYRDSAGRWHGTRLPVPLNAFGRSRLVFDRHDNAHVVMPRGRILTASRASGWTDWTPRFDARELGAFGEVLVDSVRITTYGTFSVMYQQRSSGTTPSPIRVADFRIAPRQQG
;
A
#
# COMPACT_ATOMS: atom_id res chain seq x y z
N MET A 1 5.86 -10.44 -24.86
CA MET A 1 4.77 -9.82 -24.08
C MET A 1 5.22 -9.65 -22.64
N LYS A 2 5.07 -8.45 -22.05
CA LYS A 2 5.41 -8.23 -20.63
C LYS A 2 4.24 -8.73 -19.78
N GLN A 3 4.41 -9.84 -19.06
CA GLN A 3 3.37 -10.36 -18.19
C GLN A 3 3.09 -9.34 -17.09
N LEU A 4 1.90 -8.75 -17.10
CA LEU A 4 1.45 -7.87 -16.02
C LEU A 4 1.25 -8.74 -14.77
N GLN A 5 2.14 -8.61 -13.80
CA GLN A 5 1.95 -9.26 -12.51
C GLN A 5 0.87 -8.53 -11.72
N ASN A 6 -0.30 -9.16 -11.63
CA ASN A 6 -1.40 -8.70 -10.80
C ASN A 6 -1.14 -9.11 -9.35
N ARG A 7 -1.55 -8.26 -8.40
CA ARG A 7 -1.52 -8.56 -6.97
C ARG A 7 -2.93 -8.91 -6.50
N TYR A 8 -3.00 -9.80 -5.52
CA TYR A 8 -4.26 -10.21 -4.89
C TYR A 8 -4.15 -9.95 -3.39
N HIS A 9 -5.23 -9.41 -2.82
CA HIS A 9 -5.47 -9.49 -1.39
C HIS A 9 -6.11 -10.84 -1.11
N GLN A 10 -5.52 -11.62 -0.20
CA GLN A 10 -6.04 -12.92 0.21
C GLN A 10 -6.20 -12.95 1.72
N TYR A 11 -7.33 -13.47 2.20
CA TYR A 11 -7.59 -13.66 3.62
C TYR A 11 -8.39 -14.94 3.86
N ARG A 12 -8.32 -15.47 5.08
CA ARG A 12 -9.11 -16.63 5.52
C ARG A 12 -10.21 -16.13 6.45
N ASP A 13 -11.46 -16.49 6.18
CA ASP A 13 -12.58 -16.14 7.05
C ASP A 13 -12.67 -17.05 8.30
N SER A 14 -13.62 -16.75 9.19
CA SER A 14 -13.85 -17.52 10.42
C SER A 14 -14.37 -18.94 10.17
N ALA A 15 -14.98 -19.20 9.01
CA ALA A 15 -15.36 -20.54 8.57
C ALA A 15 -14.18 -21.31 7.94
N GLY A 16 -13.01 -20.69 7.87
CA GLY A 16 -11.79 -21.27 7.34
C GLY A 16 -11.68 -21.22 5.82
N ARG A 17 -12.57 -20.51 5.10
CA ARG A 17 -12.56 -20.37 3.65
C ARG A 17 -11.61 -19.25 3.23
N TRP A 18 -10.86 -19.48 2.15
CA TRP A 18 -10.00 -18.49 1.55
C TRP A 18 -10.76 -17.61 0.57
N HIS A 19 -10.55 -16.30 0.67
CA HIS A 19 -11.09 -15.28 -0.21
C HIS A 19 -9.94 -14.56 -0.90
N GLY A 20 -10.17 -14.13 -2.15
CA GLY A 20 -9.17 -13.45 -2.96
C GLY A 20 -9.78 -12.33 -3.80
N THR A 21 -9.22 -11.13 -3.69
CA THR A 21 -9.60 -9.99 -4.54
C THR A 21 -8.38 -9.47 -5.31
N ARG A 22 -8.52 -9.31 -6.62
CA ARG A 22 -7.49 -8.73 -7.48
C ARG A 22 -7.42 -7.22 -7.28
N LEU A 23 -6.21 -6.68 -7.07
CA LEU A 23 -5.98 -5.24 -7.07
C LEU A 23 -6.09 -4.69 -8.51
N PRO A 24 -6.70 -3.50 -8.73
CA PRO A 24 -6.95 -2.95 -10.05
C PRO A 24 -5.71 -2.35 -10.72
N VAL A 25 -4.56 -2.32 -10.03
CA VAL A 25 -3.33 -1.70 -10.51
C VAL A 25 -2.25 -2.76 -10.72
N PRO A 26 -1.67 -2.86 -11.93
CA PRO A 26 -0.57 -3.79 -12.18
C PRO A 26 0.72 -3.36 -11.45
N LEU A 27 1.52 -4.34 -11.06
CA LEU A 27 2.74 -4.12 -10.28
C LEU A 27 3.78 -3.26 -11.02
N ASN A 28 4.06 -3.56 -12.29
CA ASN A 28 5.02 -2.83 -13.15
C ASN A 28 6.37 -2.49 -12.48
N ALA A 29 6.80 -3.31 -11.53
CA ALA A 29 8.00 -3.13 -10.72
C ALA A 29 8.47 -4.49 -10.20
N PHE A 30 9.72 -4.54 -9.75
CA PHE A 30 10.22 -5.63 -8.93
C PHE A 30 9.97 -5.29 -7.44
N GLY A 31 9.77 -6.32 -6.62
CA GLY A 31 9.54 -6.20 -5.19
C GLY A 31 8.11 -6.51 -4.72
N ARG A 32 7.99 -6.60 -3.40
CA ARG A 32 6.79 -6.92 -2.64
C ARG A 32 6.03 -5.65 -2.27
N SER A 33 4.71 -5.78 -2.27
CA SER A 33 3.82 -4.80 -1.66
C SER A 33 3.81 -4.99 -0.15
N ARG A 34 3.51 -3.93 0.59
CA ARG A 34 3.21 -3.97 2.03
C ARG A 34 1.70 -3.81 2.22
N LEU A 35 1.10 -4.66 3.05
CA LEU A 35 -0.31 -4.60 3.44
C LEU A 35 -0.38 -4.29 4.94
N VAL A 36 -1.18 -3.30 5.31
CA VAL A 36 -1.50 -2.98 6.70
C VAL A 36 -2.98 -2.66 6.82
N PHE A 37 -3.51 -2.72 8.03
CA PHE A 37 -4.89 -2.35 8.34
C PHE A 37 -4.90 -1.13 9.27
N ASP A 38 -5.85 -0.23 9.05
CA ASP A 38 -6.10 0.86 10.00
C ASP A 38 -6.99 0.39 11.17
N ARG A 39 -7.27 1.29 12.11
CA ARG A 39 -8.11 1.01 13.29
C ARG A 39 -9.56 0.61 12.98
N HIS A 40 -10.00 0.72 11.73
CA HIS A 40 -11.34 0.36 11.26
C HIS A 40 -11.30 -0.88 10.35
N ASP A 41 -10.20 -1.64 10.39
CA ASP A 41 -9.92 -2.77 9.52
C ASP A 41 -9.94 -2.41 8.02
N ASN A 42 -9.82 -1.14 7.61
CA ASN A 42 -9.64 -0.88 6.18
C ASN A 42 -8.22 -1.27 5.79
N ALA A 43 -8.09 -1.94 4.65
CA ALA A 43 -6.81 -2.39 4.13
C ALA A 43 -6.12 -1.26 3.37
N HIS A 44 -4.82 -1.09 3.61
CA HIS A 44 -3.94 -0.17 2.89
C HIS A 44 -2.78 -0.96 2.31
N VAL A 45 -2.60 -0.88 1.00
CA VAL A 45 -1.46 -1.49 0.30
C VAL A 45 -0.54 -0.40 -0.22
N VAL A 46 0.75 -0.50 0.10
CA VAL A 46 1.80 0.24 -0.60
C VAL A 46 2.51 -0.69 -1.57
N MET A 47 2.42 -0.38 -2.85
CA MET A 47 3.16 -1.08 -3.89
C MET A 47 4.63 -0.62 -3.90
N PRO A 48 5.55 -1.38 -4.53
CA PRO A 48 6.89 -0.88 -4.82
C PRO A 48 6.84 0.51 -5.46
N ARG A 49 7.80 1.36 -5.09
CA ARG A 49 7.87 2.79 -5.42
C ARG A 49 6.77 3.68 -4.79
N GLY A 50 5.95 3.15 -3.87
CA GLY A 50 5.14 3.98 -2.98
C GLY A 50 3.67 4.20 -3.39
N ARG A 51 3.17 3.61 -4.49
CA ARG A 51 1.74 3.75 -4.87
C ARG A 51 0.85 3.17 -3.79
N ILE A 52 -0.21 3.90 -3.41
CA ILE A 52 -1.13 3.48 -2.34
C ILE A 52 -2.49 3.11 -2.91
N LEU A 53 -3.01 1.96 -2.50
CA LEU A 53 -4.39 1.54 -2.72
C LEU A 53 -5.04 1.22 -1.38
N THR A 54 -6.36 1.43 -1.30
CA THR A 54 -7.15 1.15 -0.09
C THR A 54 -8.39 0.34 -0.41
N ALA A 55 -8.82 -0.53 0.50
CA ALA A 55 -10.12 -1.21 0.46
C ALA A 55 -10.80 -1.17 1.83
N SER A 56 -12.11 -1.05 1.87
CA SER A 56 -12.87 -0.93 3.12
C SER A 56 -13.14 -2.30 3.76
N ARG A 57 -13.21 -2.33 5.09
CA ARG A 57 -13.73 -3.51 5.79
C ARG A 57 -15.19 -3.80 5.44
N ALA A 58 -15.98 -2.74 5.24
CA ALA A 58 -17.42 -2.83 4.98
C ALA A 58 -17.75 -3.59 3.69
N SER A 59 -16.88 -3.50 2.67
CA SER A 59 -17.00 -4.25 1.41
C SER A 59 -16.48 -5.69 1.50
N GLY A 60 -15.92 -6.11 2.64
CA GLY A 60 -15.11 -7.32 2.73
C GLY A 60 -13.79 -7.20 1.95
N TRP A 61 -13.22 -5.98 1.86
CA TRP A 61 -12.00 -5.66 1.12
C TRP A 61 -12.06 -5.97 -0.38
N THR A 62 -13.22 -5.74 -0.99
CA THR A 62 -13.45 -5.97 -2.43
C THR A 62 -13.35 -4.70 -3.28
N ASP A 63 -13.40 -3.52 -2.66
CA ASP A 63 -13.49 -2.18 -3.26
C ASP A 63 -12.12 -1.45 -3.37
N TRP A 64 -11.08 -2.17 -3.80
CA TRP A 64 -9.73 -1.60 -3.95
C TRP A 64 -9.70 -0.36 -4.84
N THR A 65 -9.25 0.76 -4.27
CA THR A 65 -9.21 2.07 -4.92
C THR A 65 -7.82 2.69 -4.82
N PRO A 66 -7.21 3.15 -5.94
CA PRO A 66 -5.98 3.93 -5.91
C PRO A 66 -6.18 5.26 -5.17
N ARG A 67 -5.29 5.59 -4.23
CA ARG A 67 -5.32 6.84 -3.45
C ARG A 67 -4.12 7.74 -3.69
N PHE A 68 -2.99 7.17 -4.15
CA PHE A 68 -1.75 7.92 -4.37
C PHE A 68 -0.89 7.27 -5.45
N ASP A 69 -0.35 8.08 -6.36
CA ASP A 69 0.40 7.61 -7.56
C ASP A 69 1.93 7.57 -7.37
N ALA A 70 2.43 8.21 -6.32
CA ALA A 70 3.83 8.20 -5.85
C ALA A 70 4.91 8.70 -6.82
N ARG A 71 4.56 9.36 -7.93
CA ARG A 71 5.56 9.91 -8.85
C ARG A 71 6.49 10.91 -8.17
N GLU A 72 5.92 11.76 -7.32
CA GLU A 72 6.62 12.82 -6.59
C GLU A 72 7.62 12.29 -5.54
N LEU A 73 7.47 11.06 -5.06
CA LEU A 73 8.41 10.49 -4.09
C LEU A 73 9.77 10.21 -4.71
N GLY A 74 9.83 9.94 -6.02
CA GLY A 74 11.07 9.50 -6.66
C GLY A 74 11.61 8.19 -6.08
N ALA A 75 10.75 7.35 -5.51
CA ALA A 75 11.15 6.17 -4.76
C ALA A 75 11.80 5.08 -5.64
N PHE A 76 12.76 4.39 -5.04
CA PHE A 76 13.44 3.22 -5.58
C PHE A 76 13.02 1.96 -4.83
N GLY A 77 12.75 0.88 -5.56
CA GLY A 77 12.56 -0.47 -5.00
C GLY A 77 11.32 -0.67 -4.11
N GLU A 78 11.47 -1.61 -3.17
CA GLU A 78 10.51 -1.88 -2.09
C GLU A 78 10.53 -0.74 -1.07
N VAL A 79 9.39 -0.49 -0.45
CA VAL A 79 9.24 0.52 0.62
C VAL A 79 8.82 -0.17 1.92
N LEU A 80 9.01 0.53 3.03
CA LEU A 80 8.61 0.07 4.36
C LEU A 80 7.45 0.91 4.88
N VAL A 81 6.63 0.31 5.73
CA VAL A 81 5.48 0.93 6.36
C VAL A 81 5.64 0.82 7.86
N ASP A 82 5.37 1.91 8.57
CA ASP A 82 5.17 1.88 10.01
C ASP A 82 3.73 1.41 10.30
N SER A 83 3.58 0.13 10.64
CA SER A 83 2.27 -0.48 10.91
C SER A 83 1.68 -0.09 12.27
N VAL A 84 2.45 0.55 13.15
CA VAL A 84 1.97 0.97 14.47
C VAL A 84 1.33 2.35 14.34
N ARG A 85 1.97 3.29 13.62
CA ARG A 85 1.44 4.66 13.52
C ARG A 85 0.07 4.74 12.84
N ILE A 86 -0.24 3.81 11.95
CA ILE A 86 -1.53 3.78 11.25
C ILE A 86 -2.70 3.46 12.18
N THR A 87 -2.50 2.55 13.14
CA THR A 87 -3.53 2.15 14.10
C THR A 87 -3.55 3.07 15.32
N THR A 88 -2.38 3.48 15.82
CA THR A 88 -2.26 4.30 17.03
C THR A 88 -2.55 5.78 16.78
N TYR A 89 -2.06 6.34 15.67
CA TYR A 89 -2.13 7.79 15.41
C TYR A 89 -2.92 8.15 14.15
N GLY A 90 -3.52 7.17 13.47
CA GLY A 90 -4.21 7.40 12.19
C GLY A 90 -3.31 7.98 11.11
N THR A 91 -1.99 7.75 11.21
CA THR A 91 -0.99 8.26 10.28
C THR A 91 -0.32 7.10 9.57
N PHE A 92 -0.47 7.06 8.25
CA PHE A 92 0.15 6.05 7.42
C PHE A 92 1.52 6.54 6.97
N SER A 93 2.59 5.99 7.54
CA SER A 93 3.96 6.41 7.26
C SER A 93 4.69 5.43 6.36
N VAL A 94 5.27 5.94 5.28
CA VAL A 94 6.02 5.16 4.29
C VAL A 94 7.47 5.62 4.26
N MET A 95 8.39 4.75 4.67
CA MET A 95 9.82 4.95 4.49
C MET A 95 10.24 4.49 3.10
N TYR A 96 10.98 5.34 2.38
CA TYR A 96 11.47 5.05 1.05
C TYR A 96 12.86 5.64 0.82
N GLN A 97 13.58 5.02 -0.11
CA GLN A 97 14.83 5.53 -0.65
C GLN A 97 14.54 6.25 -1.97
N GLN A 98 15.09 7.44 -2.17
CA GLN A 98 14.99 8.15 -3.45
C GLN A 98 15.96 7.55 -4.47
N ARG A 99 15.59 7.55 -5.76
CA ARG A 99 16.50 7.15 -6.85
C ARG A 99 17.74 8.04 -6.87
N SER A 100 18.89 7.42 -7.07
CA SER A 100 20.19 8.06 -7.29
C SER A 100 20.90 7.41 -8.48
N SER A 101 22.07 7.93 -8.86
CA SER A 101 22.85 7.43 -10.01
C SER A 101 24.33 7.29 -9.66
N GLY A 102 24.98 6.31 -10.30
CA GLY A 102 26.39 5.99 -10.05
C GLY A 102 26.63 5.64 -8.58
N THR A 103 27.63 6.29 -7.98
CA THR A 103 27.97 6.17 -6.56
C THR A 103 27.38 7.30 -5.71
N THR A 104 26.49 8.12 -6.26
CA THR A 104 25.84 9.22 -5.53
C THR A 104 25.04 8.65 -4.36
N PRO A 105 25.28 9.07 -3.12
CA PRO A 105 24.48 8.62 -1.98
C PRO A 105 22.97 8.91 -2.19
N SER A 106 22.14 7.93 -1.85
CA SER A 106 20.69 8.04 -1.94
C SER A 106 20.09 8.57 -0.64
N PRO A 107 19.26 9.62 -0.69
CA PRO A 107 18.49 10.03 0.47
C PRO A 107 17.46 8.97 0.89
N ILE A 108 17.34 8.77 2.21
CA ILE A 108 16.20 8.09 2.84
C ILE A 108 15.21 9.15 3.33
N ARG A 109 13.92 8.89 3.15
CA ARG A 109 12.82 9.79 3.50
C ARG A 109 11.66 9.00 4.10
N VAL A 110 10.79 9.71 4.81
CA VAL A 110 9.50 9.23 5.27
C VAL A 110 8.42 10.17 4.73
N ALA A 111 7.37 9.60 4.13
CA ALA A 111 6.16 10.33 3.77
C ALA A 111 5.02 9.93 4.72
N ASP A 112 4.38 10.92 5.34
CA ASP A 112 3.25 10.73 6.24
C ASP A 112 1.95 11.09 5.53
N PHE A 113 1.00 10.16 5.51
CA PHE A 113 -0.34 10.34 4.95
C PHE A 113 -1.38 10.33 6.07
N ARG A 114 -2.32 11.27 6.01
CA ARG A 114 -3.47 11.30 6.94
C ARG A 114 -4.57 10.40 6.43
N ILE A 115 -5.13 9.58 7.31
CA ILE A 115 -6.33 8.79 7.02
C ILE A 115 -7.53 9.66 7.33
N ALA A 116 -8.30 10.00 6.28
CA ALA A 116 -9.53 10.75 6.45
C ALA A 116 -10.52 9.96 7.32
N PRO A 117 -11.27 10.62 8.22
CA PRO A 117 -12.43 10.00 8.87
C PRO A 117 -13.41 9.49 7.80
N ARG A 118 -14.08 8.38 8.07
CA ARG A 118 -15.11 7.83 7.18
C ARG A 118 -16.18 8.93 6.97
N GLN A 119 -16.40 9.34 5.71
CA GLN A 119 -17.59 10.09 5.34
C GLN A 119 -18.77 9.14 5.56
N GLN A 120 -19.57 9.38 6.59
CA GLN A 120 -20.80 8.63 6.83
C GLN A 120 -21.80 9.05 5.75
N GLY A 121 -22.22 8.10 4.93
CA GLY A 121 -23.39 8.20 4.07
C GLY A 121 -24.48 7.30 4.62
#